data_AF-A0A2T9ZLQ3-F1
#
_entry.id   AF-A0A2T9ZLQ3-F1
#
_cell.length_a   1.000
_cell.length_b   1.000
_cell.length_c   1.000
_cell.angle_alpha   90.00
_cell.angle_beta   90.00
_cell.angle_gamma   90.00
#
_symmetry.space_group_name_H-M   'P 1'
#
loop_
_entity.id
_entity.type
_entity.pdbx_description
1 polymer ?
#
loop_
_entity_poly.entity_id
_entity_poly.type
_entity_poly.pdbx_seq_one_letter_code
_entity_poly.pdbx_strand_id
1 'polypeptide(L)' 'PILLTTLTTSLGLLPMAIGFPSYSLIWGTMASTFVTGLATATALTLFIIPVLWDLLLGFQEWLQKRRMAGAQA' A
#
# COMPACT_ATOMS: atom_id res chain seq x y z
N PRO A 1 4.78 -10.49 -4.74
CA PRO A 1 5.42 -9.38 -5.48
C PRO A 1 5.54 -8.10 -4.63
N ILE A 2 4.43 -7.62 -4.03
CA ILE A 2 4.41 -6.38 -3.21
C ILE A 2 5.41 -6.45 -2.03
N LEU A 3 5.41 -7.56 -1.28
CA LEU A 3 6.36 -7.75 -0.19
C LEU A 3 7.82 -7.73 -0.66
N LEU A 4 8.12 -8.37 -1.81
CA LEU A 4 9.47 -8.41 -2.37
C LEU A 4 9.95 -7.02 -2.81
N THR A 5 9.09 -6.22 -3.44
CA THR A 5 9.44 -4.86 -3.85
C THR A 5 9.67 -3.97 -2.64
N THR A 6 8.80 -4.05 -1.62
CA THR A 6 8.96 -3.28 -0.38
C THR A 6 10.24 -3.68 0.36
N LEU A 7 10.55 -4.97 0.43
CA LEU A 7 11.78 -5.48 1.05
C LEU A 7 13.02 -4.98 0.31
N THR A 8 13.06 -5.07 -1.02
CA THR A 8 14.20 -4.59 -1.81
C THR A 8 14.40 -3.07 -1.67
N THR A 9 13.33 -2.27 -1.67
CA THR A 9 13.44 -0.82 -1.41
C THR A 9 13.94 -0.53 0.01
N SER A 10 13.41 -1.26 1.01
CA SER A 10 13.80 -1.07 2.41
C SER A 10 15.27 -1.46 2.63
N LEU A 11 15.71 -2.59 2.05
CA LEU A 11 17.09 -3.06 2.10
C LEU A 11 18.05 -2.12 1.34
N GLY A 12 17.62 -1.54 0.22
CA GLY A 12 18.42 -0.57 -0.54
C GLY A 12 18.64 0.76 0.21
N LEU A 13 17.69 1.16 1.06
CA LEU A 13 17.78 2.38 1.88
C LEU A 13 18.36 2.12 3.29
N LEU A 14 18.39 0.87 3.73
CA LEU A 14 18.92 0.43 5.03
C LEU A 14 20.32 0.99 5.35
N PRO A 15 21.34 0.91 4.46
CA PRO A 15 22.67 1.43 4.77
C PRO A 15 22.69 2.96 4.94
N MET A 16 21.84 3.71 4.21
CA MET A 16 21.71 5.16 4.40
C MET A 16 20.94 5.53 5.66
N ALA A 17 19.95 4.72 6.05
CA ALA A 17 19.22 4.90 7.31
C ALA A 17 20.13 4.62 8.53
N ILE A 18 21.09 3.70 8.41
CA ILE A 18 22.08 3.39 9.45
C ILE A 18 23.29 4.35 9.39
N GLY A 19 23.48 5.09 8.30
CA GLY A 19 24.48 6.16 8.18
C GLY A 19 25.92 5.71 7.95
N PHE A 20 26.14 4.49 7.44
CA PHE A 20 27.45 4.03 6.94
C PHE A 20 27.70 4.58 5.53
N PRO A 21 28.87 5.18 5.17
CA PRO A 21 30.09 5.51 5.93
C PRO A 21 30.20 7.00 6.37
N SER A 22 29.25 7.86 5.96
CA SER A 22 29.14 9.26 6.39
C SER A 22 27.71 9.54 6.84
N TYR A 23 27.55 9.89 8.12
CA TYR A 23 26.24 10.21 8.69
C TYR A 23 25.81 11.60 8.26
N SER A 24 25.01 11.69 7.20
CA SER A 24 24.34 12.95 6.87
C SER A 24 22.98 13.00 7.55
N LEU A 25 22.79 13.98 8.44
CA LEU A 25 21.56 14.16 9.21
C LEU A 25 20.31 14.20 8.32
N ILE A 26 20.43 14.81 7.13
CA ILE A 26 19.35 15.00 6.16
C ILE A 26 19.02 13.67 5.45
N TRP A 27 20.03 12.96 4.94
CA TRP A 27 19.82 11.73 4.17
C TRP A 27 19.35 10.57 5.06
N GLY A 28 19.85 10.47 6.29
CA GLY A 28 19.42 9.46 7.25
C GLY A 28 17.95 9.63 7.67
N THR A 29 17.52 10.86 7.95
CA THR A 29 16.11 11.14 8.31
C THR A 29 15.16 10.93 7.13
N MET A 30 15.56 11.31 5.91
CA MET A 30 14.77 10.99 4.71
C MET A 30 14.63 9.48 4.51
N ALA A 31 15.74 8.73 4.56
CA ALA A 31 15.71 7.28 4.37
C ALA A 31 14.83 6.57 5.42
N SER A 32 14.96 6.95 6.70
CA SER A 32 14.16 6.37 7.79
C SER A 32 12.65 6.62 7.62
N THR A 33 12.27 7.83 7.20
CA THR A 33 10.88 8.20 6.92
C THR A 33 10.31 7.36 5.77
N PHE A 34 11.06 7.21 4.68
CA PHE A 34 10.64 6.39 3.54
C PHE A 34 10.48 4.92 3.90
N VAL A 35 11.42 4.32 4.62
CA VAL A 35 11.36 2.90 5.00
C VAL A 35 10.13 2.64 5.88
N THR A 36 9.91 3.47 6.89
CA THR A 36 8.76 3.33 7.80
C THR A 36 7.44 3.59 7.07
N GLY A 37 7.41 4.60 6.21
CA GLY A 37 6.25 4.91 5.37
C GLY A 37 5.89 3.77 4.41
N LEU A 38 6.88 3.19 3.72
CA LEU A 38 6.66 2.05 2.83
C LEU A 38 6.18 0.80 3.58
N ALA A 39 6.76 0.52 4.75
CA ALA A 39 6.33 -0.61 5.57
C ALA A 39 4.86 -0.46 5.98
N THR A 40 4.48 0.73 6.46
CA THR A 40 3.10 1.04 6.87
C THR A 40 2.14 1.01 5.68
N ALA A 41 2.53 1.60 4.54
CA ALA A 41 1.72 1.59 3.31
C ALA A 41 1.52 0.18 2.76
N THR A 42 2.52 -0.69 2.87
CA THR A 42 2.42 -2.09 2.45
C THR A 42 1.44 -2.86 3.33
N ALA A 43 1.53 -2.69 4.66
CA ALA A 43 0.59 -3.31 5.59
C ALA A 43 -0.84 -2.81 5.34
N LEU A 44 -1.02 -1.49 5.16
CA LEU A 44 -2.32 -0.91 4.81
C LEU A 44 -2.82 -1.43 3.48
N THR A 45 -1.98 -1.56 2.45
CA THR A 45 -2.40 -2.05 1.13
C THR A 45 -2.89 -3.50 1.22
N LEU A 46 -2.19 -4.37 1.95
CA LEU A 46 -2.62 -5.76 2.16
C LEU A 46 -3.97 -5.86 2.89
N PHE A 47 -4.31 -4.90 3.74
CA PHE A 47 -5.58 -4.86 4.47
C PHE A 47 -6.70 -4.12 3.72
N ILE A 48 -6.40 -2.99 3.10
CA ILE A 48 -7.37 -2.12 2.42
C ILE A 48 -7.85 -2.74 1.12
N ILE A 49 -6.96 -3.38 0.33
CA ILE A 49 -7.35 -3.98 -0.94
C ILE A 49 -8.48 -5.03 -0.79
N PRO A 50 -8.41 -6.03 0.12
CA PRO A 50 -9.51 -6.98 0.25
C PRO A 50 -10.80 -6.31 0.73
N VAL A 51 -10.72 -5.38 1.69
CA VAL A 51 -11.89 -4.63 2.18
C VAL A 51 -12.55 -3.82 1.06
N LEU A 52 -11.74 -3.18 0.21
CA LEU A 52 -12.23 -2.41 -0.92
C LEU A 52 -12.91 -3.31 -1.96
N TRP A 53 -12.36 -4.51 -2.19
CA TRP A 53 -12.95 -5.47 -3.10
C TRP A 53 -14.31 -5.97 -2.63
N ASP A 54 -14.44 -6.31 -1.34
CA ASP A 54 -15.72 -6.72 -0.75
C ASP A 54 -16.77 -5.60 -0.85
N LEU A 55 -16.36 -4.35 -0.59
CA LEU A 55 -17.24 -3.18 -0.73
C LEU A 55 -17.70 -2.97 -2.18
N LEU A 56 -16.78 -3.09 -3.14
CA LEU A 56 -17.06 -2.92 -4.57
C LEU A 56 -17.97 -4.01 -5.10
N LEU A 57 -17.75 -5.28 -4.74
CA LEU A 57 -18.61 -6.40 -5.13
C LEU A 57 -20.03 -6.20 -4.61
N GLY A 58 -20.20 -5.86 -3.33
CA GLY A 58 -21.51 -5.57 -2.76
C GLY A 58 -22.21 -4.40 -3.46
N PHE A 59 -21.45 -3.36 -3.83
CA PHE A 59 -21.99 -2.22 -4.57
C PHE A 59 -22.43 -2.61 -5.99
N GLN A 60 -21.67 -3.45 -6.69
CA GLN A 60 -22.03 -3.95 -8.02
C GLN A 60 -23.33 -4.77 -7.99
N GLU A 61 -23.51 -5.65 -7.01
CA GLU A 61 -24.75 -6.42 -6.85
C GLU A 61 -25.97 -5.50 -6.64
N TRP A 62 -25.82 -4.46 -5.80
CA TRP A 62 -26.88 -3.48 -5.59
C TRP A 62 -27.24 -2.74 -6.89
N LEU A 63 -26.23 -2.36 -7.67
CA LEU A 63 -26.44 -1.68 -8.95
C LEU A 63 -27.09 -2.59 -10.00
N GLN A 64 -26.70 -3.86 -10.05
CA GLN A 64 -27.28 -4.86 -10.96
C GLN A 64 -28.74 -5.17 -10.63
N LYS A 65 -29.08 -5.31 -9.34
CA LYS A 65 -30.48 -5.49 -8.90
C LYS A 65 -31.37 -4.34 -9.35
N ARG A 66 -30.88 -3.09 -9.31
CA ARG A 66 -31.63 -1.91 -9.79
C ARG A 66 -31.80 -1.90 -11.32
N ARG A 67 -30.81 -2.36 -12.08
CA ARG A 67 -30.90 -2.43 -13.56
C ARG A 67 -31.85 -3.54 -14.04
N MET A 68 -31.87 -4.70 -13.37
CA MET A 68 -32.79 -5.78 -13.72
C MET A 68 -34.24 -5.45 -13.37
N ALA A 69 -34.48 -4.75 -12.26
CA ALA A 69 -35.81 -4.27 -11.88
C ALA A 69 -36.40 -3.25 -12.88
N GLY A 70 -35.55 -2.46 -13.56
CA GLY A 70 -35.98 -1.52 -14.60
C GLY A 70 -36.10 -2.13 -16.00
N ALA A 71 -35.49 -3.28 -16.26
CA ALA A 71 -35.57 -3.97 -17.56
C ALA A 71 -36.80 -4.89 -17.68
N GLN A 72 -37.47 -5.19 -16.57
CA GLN A 72 -38.72 -5.96 -16.51
C GLN A 72 -39.99 -5.09 -16.44
N ALA A 73 -39.84 -3.76 -16.50
CA ALA A 73 -40.94 -2.79 -16.47
C ALA A 73 -41.26 -2.23 -17.86
#